data_AF-A0A2H9MXD3-F1
#
_entry.id   AF-A0A2H9MXD3-F1
#
_cell.length_a   1.000
_cell.length_b   1.000
_cell.length_c   1.000
_cell.angle_alpha   90.00
_cell.angle_beta   90.00
_cell.angle_gamma   90.00
#
_symmetry.space_group_name_H-M   'P 1'
#
loop_
_entity.id
_entity.type
_entity.pdbx_description
1 polymer ?
#
loop_
_entity_poly.entity_id
_entity_poly.type
_entity_poly.pdbx_seq_one_letter_code
_entity_poly.pdbx_strand_id
1 'polypeptide(L)'
;MVKSIQVYKYKLCPTISQLREKFGNGKKISRVVKDKDDVGEKITLITTISKIYETPQGIGGDIKHEVQIKQPHGDSDYIVWDPPYHFFIIPEHQLFILYGARDNRTSVENTLENFLSDDVDSGFATIFIPNEKMDKLVDRIQTQNIRNYIKKPRLDFDRLSDFGKMEKDTIKMHAGNCASRNPSFTKARKYATSWDCIMGVFKLNGIADDELDSEITFDITKQSTFTASISIEPKHWNRFILETCKGIVY
;
A
#
# COMPACT_ATOMS: atom_id res chain seq x y z
N MET A 1 -14.36 1.52 4.98
CA MET A 1 -13.53 0.30 5.01
C MET A 1 -12.71 0.23 3.73
N VAL A 2 -11.52 -0.37 3.77
CA VAL A 2 -10.53 -0.36 2.67
C VAL A 2 -9.77 -1.67 2.60
N LYS A 3 -9.52 -2.16 1.38
CA LYS A 3 -8.84 -3.43 1.12
C LYS A 3 -7.33 -3.31 0.96
N SER A 4 -6.83 -2.12 0.63
CA SER A 4 -5.42 -1.93 0.30
C SER A 4 -4.93 -0.58 0.80
N ILE A 5 -3.68 -0.58 1.22
CA ILE A 5 -2.97 0.60 1.70
C ILE A 5 -1.56 0.64 1.12
N GLN A 6 -0.97 1.83 1.10
CA GLN A 6 0.45 2.03 0.87
C GLN A 6 1.01 3.00 1.90
N VAL A 7 2.19 2.69 2.42
CA VAL A 7 2.85 3.49 3.46
C VAL A 7 4.09 4.15 2.89
N TYR A 8 4.20 5.45 3.14
CA TYR A 8 5.28 6.31 2.68
C TYR A 8 5.96 6.96 3.88
N LYS A 9 7.24 7.29 3.70
CA LYS A 9 7.95 8.22 4.58
C LYS A 9 7.59 9.63 4.18
N TYR A 10 7.29 10.44 5.17
CA TYR A 10 6.99 11.86 4.99
C TYR A 10 7.74 12.67 6.04
N LYS A 11 8.89 13.24 5.65
CA LYS A 11 9.87 13.83 6.59
C LYS A 11 9.31 15.04 7.33
N LEU A 12 8.55 15.88 6.64
CA LEU A 12 8.00 17.13 7.16
C LEU A 12 6.48 17.03 7.25
N CYS A 13 6.01 16.19 8.19
CA CYS A 13 4.57 16.05 8.42
C CYS A 13 3.97 17.40 8.86
N PRO A 14 2.98 17.94 8.12
CA PRO A 14 2.34 19.18 8.46
C PRO A 14 1.44 18.99 9.69
N THR A 15 1.31 20.06 10.46
CA THR A 15 0.35 20.15 11.56
C THR A 15 -1.08 20.16 11.01
N ILE A 16 -2.07 19.85 11.87
CA ILE A 16 -3.48 19.93 11.46
C ILE A 16 -3.86 21.35 11.02
N SER A 17 -3.32 22.38 11.66
CA SER A 17 -3.57 23.78 11.31
C SER A 17 -3.10 24.07 9.89
N GLN A 18 -1.89 23.64 9.51
CA GLN A 18 -1.36 23.79 8.16
C GLN A 18 -2.19 23.01 7.13
N LEU A 19 -2.63 21.80 7.47
CA LEU A 19 -3.51 21.02 6.59
C LEU A 19 -4.87 21.68 6.38
N ARG A 20 -5.47 22.23 7.45
CA ARG A 20 -6.74 22.96 7.38
C ARG A 20 -6.59 24.28 6.62
N GLU A 21 -5.47 24.96 6.73
CA GLU A 21 -5.18 26.16 5.95
C GLU A 21 -5.05 25.83 4.45
N LYS A 22 -4.29 24.77 4.12
CA LYS A 22 -4.08 24.32 2.74
C LYS A 22 -5.35 23.76 2.09
N PHE A 23 -6.11 22.93 2.80
CA PHE A 23 -7.25 22.19 2.26
C PHE A 23 -8.63 22.80 2.56
N GLY A 24 -8.75 23.61 3.60
CA GLY A 24 -10.02 24.15 4.07
C GLY A 24 -11.09 23.07 4.24
N ASN A 25 -12.31 23.38 3.77
CA ASN A 25 -13.47 22.48 3.85
C ASN A 25 -13.70 21.65 2.57
N GLY A 26 -12.74 21.62 1.63
CA GLY A 26 -12.95 20.93 0.35
C GLY A 26 -12.12 21.47 -0.80
N LYS A 27 -10.79 21.48 -0.69
CA LYS A 27 -9.92 21.95 -1.77
C LYS A 27 -10.01 21.01 -2.96
N LYS A 28 -10.35 21.57 -4.13
CA LYS A 28 -10.25 20.90 -5.43
C LYS A 28 -8.90 21.21 -6.07
N ILE A 29 -8.20 20.17 -6.48
CA ILE A 29 -6.93 20.22 -7.18
C ILE A 29 -7.13 19.58 -8.55
N SER A 30 -7.03 20.38 -9.61
CA SER A 30 -7.16 19.89 -10.99
C SER A 30 -5.78 19.75 -11.63
N ARG A 31 -5.49 18.59 -12.21
CA ARG A 31 -4.27 18.33 -12.99
C ARG A 31 -4.62 17.84 -14.37
N VAL A 32 -3.89 18.31 -15.37
CA VAL A 32 -4.02 17.84 -16.74
C VAL A 32 -2.86 16.90 -17.05
N VAL A 33 -3.16 15.64 -17.37
CA VAL A 33 -2.18 14.60 -17.69
C VAL A 33 -2.37 14.12 -19.11
N LYS A 34 -1.31 13.58 -19.73
CA LYS A 34 -1.44 12.90 -21.01
C LYS A 34 -2.19 11.59 -20.81
N ASP A 35 -3.09 11.27 -21.73
CA ASP A 35 -3.66 9.93 -21.80
C ASP A 35 -2.52 8.92 -22.06
N LYS A 36 -2.57 7.78 -21.37
CA LYS A 36 -1.64 6.68 -21.60
C LYS A 36 -1.99 5.90 -22.87
N ASP A 37 -3.25 5.92 -23.26
CA ASP A 37 -3.79 5.12 -24.36
C ASP A 37 -3.89 5.92 -25.67
N ASP A 38 -3.85 7.26 -25.60
CA ASP A 38 -3.87 8.15 -26.78
C ASP A 38 -2.82 9.27 -26.69
N VAL A 39 -1.80 9.19 -27.56
CA VAL A 39 -0.67 10.12 -27.59
C VAL A 39 -1.11 11.45 -28.23
N GLY A 40 -1.73 12.31 -27.43
CA GLY A 40 -2.15 13.64 -27.87
C GLY A 40 -3.29 14.22 -27.04
N GLU A 41 -4.11 13.34 -26.44
CA GLU A 41 -5.22 13.74 -25.59
C GLU A 41 -4.76 14.06 -24.16
N LYS A 42 -5.44 15.05 -23.58
CA LYS A 42 -5.18 15.57 -22.24
C LYS A 42 -6.38 15.24 -21.36
N ILE A 43 -6.18 14.38 -20.37
CA ILE A 43 -7.19 14.05 -19.37
C ILE A 43 -7.10 15.03 -18.22
N THR A 44 -8.25 15.53 -17.76
CA THR A 44 -8.32 16.31 -16.51
C THR A 44 -8.63 15.38 -15.34
N LEU A 45 -7.73 15.37 -14.35
CA LEU A 45 -7.89 14.70 -13.08
C LEU A 45 -8.31 15.72 -12.04
N ILE A 46 -9.36 15.43 -11.27
CA ILE A 46 -9.82 16.30 -10.19
C ILE A 46 -9.71 15.54 -8.88
N THR A 47 -8.86 16.04 -7.99
CA THR A 47 -8.73 15.50 -6.62
C THR A 47 -9.32 16.49 -5.64
N THR A 48 -10.35 16.07 -4.90
CA THR A 48 -10.94 16.88 -3.84
C THR A 48 -10.54 16.31 -2.49
N ILE A 49 -9.94 17.14 -1.64
CA ILE A 49 -9.54 16.75 -0.28
C ILE A 49 -10.46 17.44 0.71
N SER A 50 -11.03 16.66 1.62
CA SER A 50 -12.07 17.14 2.54
C SER A 50 -12.02 16.43 3.88
N LYS A 51 -12.85 16.91 4.82
CA LYS A 51 -13.04 16.30 6.15
C LYS A 51 -11.73 16.03 6.89
N ILE A 52 -10.89 17.05 7.03
CA ILE A 52 -9.64 16.94 7.79
C ILE A 52 -9.95 16.78 9.28
N TYR A 53 -9.49 15.70 9.89
CA TYR A 53 -9.69 15.37 11.29
C TYR A 53 -8.39 15.02 12.00
N GLU A 54 -8.34 15.23 13.31
CA GLU A 54 -7.22 14.81 14.16
C GLU A 54 -7.71 13.79 15.18
N THR A 55 -6.83 12.84 15.46
CA THR A 55 -7.00 11.79 16.46
C THR A 55 -5.74 11.76 17.32
N PRO A 56 -5.77 11.11 18.50
CA PRO A 56 -4.56 10.95 19.31
C PRO A 56 -3.38 10.28 18.58
N GLN A 57 -3.64 9.53 17.51
CA GLN A 57 -2.64 8.78 16.75
C GLN A 57 -2.12 9.54 15.52
N GLY A 58 -2.77 10.62 15.10
CA GLY A 58 -2.43 11.30 13.85
C GLY A 58 -3.58 12.07 13.21
N ILE A 59 -3.34 12.54 11.99
CA ILE A 59 -4.21 13.45 11.24
C ILE A 59 -4.68 12.77 9.96
N GLY A 60 -5.99 12.77 9.68
CA GLY A 60 -6.55 12.13 8.50
C GLY A 60 -7.46 13.02 7.68
N GLY A 61 -7.85 12.52 6.50
CA GLY A 61 -8.79 13.19 5.62
C GLY A 61 -9.32 12.27 4.51
N ASP A 62 -10.44 12.69 3.92
CA ASP A 62 -11.09 12.01 2.81
C ASP A 62 -10.61 12.60 1.47
N ILE A 63 -10.39 11.73 0.50
CA ILE A 63 -9.95 12.09 -0.86
C ILE A 63 -10.96 11.52 -1.86
N LYS A 64 -11.56 12.41 -2.63
CA LYS A 64 -12.38 12.09 -3.81
C LYS A 64 -11.52 12.29 -5.06
N HIS A 65 -11.30 11.26 -5.87
CA HIS A 65 -10.40 11.33 -7.04
C HIS A 65 -11.17 11.00 -8.31
N GLU A 66 -11.61 12.04 -9.00
CA GLU A 66 -12.39 11.94 -10.22
C GLU A 66 -11.43 11.85 -11.42
N VAL A 67 -11.53 10.74 -12.15
CA VAL A 67 -10.80 10.48 -13.40
C VAL A 67 -11.78 10.50 -14.55
N GLN A 68 -11.55 11.35 -15.55
CA GLN A 68 -12.28 11.33 -16.81
C GLN A 68 -11.71 10.22 -17.71
N ILE A 69 -12.51 9.19 -17.99
CA ILE A 69 -12.14 8.08 -18.88
C ILE A 69 -12.99 8.17 -20.14
N LYS A 70 -12.35 8.13 -21.32
CA LYS A 70 -13.05 8.13 -22.61
C LYS A 70 -13.83 6.83 -22.78
N GLN A 71 -15.07 6.92 -23.25
CA GLN A 71 -15.85 5.72 -23.52
C GLN A 71 -15.28 4.94 -24.72
N PRO A 72 -15.30 3.59 -24.69
CA PRO A 72 -14.79 2.77 -25.79
C PRO A 72 -15.56 2.91 -27.10
N HIS A 73 -16.76 3.51 -27.09
CA HIS A 73 -17.69 3.52 -28.23
C HIS A 73 -18.17 4.94 -28.55
N GLY A 74 -17.41 5.63 -29.42
CA GLY A 74 -17.89 6.65 -30.35
C GLY A 74 -18.40 8.00 -29.80
N ASP A 75 -18.95 8.03 -28.60
CA ASP A 75 -19.44 9.26 -27.99
C ASP A 75 -18.30 10.01 -27.31
N SER A 76 -18.30 11.33 -27.45
CA SER A 76 -17.31 12.25 -26.87
C SER A 76 -17.41 12.35 -25.34
N ASP A 77 -18.21 11.47 -24.73
CA ASP A 77 -18.59 11.51 -23.34
C ASP A 77 -17.54 10.80 -22.48
N TYR A 78 -17.07 11.50 -21.46
CA TYR A 78 -16.17 10.95 -20.46
C TYR A 78 -16.99 10.35 -19.32
N ILE A 79 -16.62 9.15 -18.87
CA ILE A 79 -17.13 8.59 -17.61
C ILE A 79 -16.26 9.13 -16.49
N VAL A 80 -16.89 9.61 -15.41
CA VAL A 80 -16.19 9.96 -14.18
C VAL A 80 -16.09 8.71 -13.32
N TRP A 81 -14.88 8.21 -13.15
CA TRP A 81 -14.59 7.19 -12.15
C TRP A 81 -14.11 7.86 -10.86
N ASP A 82 -14.72 7.51 -9.72
CA ASP A 82 -14.45 8.12 -8.42
C ASP A 82 -14.20 7.04 -7.34
N PRO A 83 -13.00 6.45 -7.29
CA PRO A 83 -12.65 5.54 -6.21
C PRO A 83 -12.46 6.33 -4.91
N PRO A 84 -12.98 5.84 -3.76
CA PRO A 84 -12.76 6.50 -2.48
C PRO A 84 -11.32 6.25 -2.00
N TYR A 85 -10.63 7.34 -1.66
CA TYR A 85 -9.34 7.31 -0.99
C TYR A 85 -9.43 8.03 0.35
N HIS A 86 -8.53 7.66 1.25
CA HIS A 86 -8.34 8.38 2.50
C HIS A 86 -6.84 8.48 2.73
N PHE A 87 -6.42 9.51 3.45
CA PHE A 87 -5.05 9.56 3.94
C PHE A 87 -5.00 9.66 5.45
N PHE A 88 -3.89 9.22 6.02
CA PHE A 88 -3.59 9.39 7.43
C PHE A 88 -2.11 9.64 7.62
N ILE A 89 -1.78 10.64 8.42
CA ILE A 89 -0.43 11.06 8.75
C ILE A 89 -0.21 10.72 10.21
N ILE A 90 0.91 10.05 10.51
CA ILE A 90 1.37 9.77 11.87
C ILE A 90 2.66 10.58 12.09
N PRO A 91 2.56 11.84 12.56
CA PRO A 91 3.71 12.73 12.64
C PRO A 91 4.86 12.19 13.50
N GLU A 92 4.53 11.55 14.64
CA GLU A 92 5.52 10.96 15.55
C GLU A 92 6.42 9.92 14.87
N HIS A 93 5.94 9.27 13.81
CA HIS A 93 6.67 8.24 13.09
C HIS A 93 7.05 8.66 11.67
N GLN A 94 6.78 9.91 11.26
CA GLN A 94 7.02 10.42 9.92
C GLN A 94 6.40 9.55 8.83
N LEU A 95 5.19 9.02 9.08
CA LEU A 95 4.48 8.13 8.16
C LEU A 95 3.31 8.84 7.52
N PHE A 96 3.14 8.57 6.23
CA PHE A 96 1.95 8.88 5.46
C PHE A 96 1.35 7.57 4.96
N ILE A 97 0.07 7.33 5.24
CA ILE A 97 -0.67 6.14 4.83
C ILE A 97 -1.72 6.58 3.83
N LEU A 98 -1.65 6.02 2.62
CA LEU A 98 -2.66 6.19 1.59
C LEU A 98 -3.57 4.96 1.55
N TYR A 99 -4.83 5.17 1.86
CA TYR A 99 -5.88 4.17 1.81
C TYR A 99 -6.62 4.25 0.48
N GLY A 100 -6.94 3.09 -0.12
CA GLY A 100 -7.84 3.04 -1.27
C GLY A 100 -7.45 1.96 -2.27
N ALA A 101 -8.08 2.02 -3.44
CA ALA A 101 -7.77 1.10 -4.53
C ALA A 101 -6.28 1.18 -4.95
N ARG A 102 -5.78 0.12 -5.57
CA ARG A 102 -4.42 0.12 -6.16
C ARG A 102 -4.39 0.95 -7.44
N ASP A 103 -5.44 0.84 -8.22
CA ASP A 103 -5.64 1.61 -9.45
C ASP A 103 -5.60 3.10 -9.10
N ASN A 104 -4.97 3.95 -9.92
CA ASN A 104 -4.83 5.40 -9.69
C ASN A 104 -4.14 5.87 -8.40
N ARG A 105 -3.68 4.98 -7.51
CA ARG A 105 -3.00 5.37 -6.27
C ARG A 105 -1.80 6.25 -6.50
N THR A 106 -0.96 5.96 -7.49
CA THR A 106 0.19 6.79 -7.87
C THR A 106 -0.24 8.19 -8.35
N SER A 107 -1.40 8.31 -9.01
CA SER A 107 -1.95 9.61 -9.42
C SER A 107 -2.36 10.45 -8.21
N VAL A 108 -3.04 9.81 -7.24
CA VAL A 108 -3.43 10.42 -5.97
C VAL A 108 -2.20 10.81 -5.14
N GLU A 109 -1.23 9.90 -4.99
CA GLU A 109 0.06 10.12 -4.34
C GLU A 109 0.75 11.34 -4.94
N ASN A 110 0.96 11.38 -6.25
CA ASN A 110 1.60 12.50 -6.92
C ASN A 110 0.84 13.81 -6.65
N THR A 111 -0.48 13.79 -6.67
CA THR A 111 -1.28 15.00 -6.42
C THR A 111 -1.11 15.50 -4.99
N LEU A 112 -1.11 14.59 -4.01
CA LEU A 112 -0.89 14.91 -2.61
C LEU A 112 0.53 15.39 -2.38
N GLU A 113 1.53 14.70 -2.90
CA GLU A 113 2.94 15.05 -2.75
C GLU A 113 3.20 16.46 -3.28
N ASN A 114 2.72 16.78 -4.49
CA ASN A 114 2.93 18.10 -5.09
C ASN A 114 2.24 19.24 -4.33
N PHE A 115 1.17 18.93 -3.59
CA PHE A 115 0.41 19.95 -2.86
C PHE A 115 0.87 20.10 -1.41
N LEU A 116 1.38 19.02 -0.82
CA LEU A 116 1.81 18.95 0.56
C LEU A 116 3.30 19.23 0.74
N SER A 117 4.12 18.92 -0.27
CA SER A 117 5.56 19.12 -0.24
C SER A 117 5.90 20.53 -0.72
N ASP A 118 6.18 21.44 0.22
CA ASP A 118 6.57 22.82 -0.10
C ASP A 118 8.03 22.92 -0.56
N ASP A 119 8.86 21.92 -0.23
CA ASP A 119 10.28 21.84 -0.57
C ASP A 119 10.65 20.48 -1.18
N VAL A 120 11.73 20.44 -1.97
CA VAL A 120 12.23 19.22 -2.65
C VAL A 120 12.54 18.09 -1.65
N ASP A 121 12.95 18.41 -0.43
CA ASP A 121 13.27 17.43 0.62
C ASP A 121 12.05 16.90 1.39
N SER A 122 10.86 17.45 1.14
CA SER A 122 9.61 17.10 1.83
C SER A 122 8.78 16.03 1.13
N GLY A 123 9.23 15.52 -0.02
CA GLY A 123 8.53 14.52 -0.82
C GLY A 123 8.22 13.20 -0.10
N PHE A 124 7.29 12.45 -0.67
CA PHE A 124 6.93 11.11 -0.24
C PHE A 124 7.99 10.13 -0.72
N ALA A 125 8.64 9.46 0.23
CA ALA A 125 9.56 8.38 -0.10
C ALA A 125 8.87 7.03 0.13
N THR A 126 8.83 6.20 -0.91
CA THR A 126 8.37 4.81 -0.78
C THR A 126 9.22 4.10 0.27
N ILE A 127 8.57 3.35 1.16
CA ILE A 127 9.28 2.57 2.17
C ILE A 127 9.71 1.24 1.56
N PHE A 128 11.02 1.07 1.42
CA PHE A 128 11.61 -0.22 1.10
C PHE A 128 11.66 -1.09 2.36
N ILE A 129 11.22 -2.35 2.24
CA ILE A 129 11.29 -3.35 3.31
C ILE A 129 12.46 -4.31 3.02
N PRO A 130 13.57 -4.25 3.77
CA PRO A 130 14.65 -5.21 3.69
C PRO A 130 14.19 -6.63 4.05
N ASN A 131 14.85 -7.65 3.49
CA ASN A 131 14.52 -9.06 3.75
C ASN A 131 14.45 -9.42 5.23
N GLU A 132 15.44 -8.99 6.02
CA GLU A 132 15.47 -9.28 7.46
C GLU A 132 14.26 -8.71 8.20
N LYS A 133 13.78 -7.54 7.77
CA LYS A 133 12.60 -6.89 8.34
C LYS A 133 11.32 -7.56 7.85
N MET A 134 11.27 -7.97 6.58
CA MET A 134 10.17 -8.76 6.03
C MET A 134 10.05 -10.11 6.74
N ASP A 135 11.17 -10.79 7.01
CA ASP A 135 11.19 -12.04 7.78
C ASP A 135 10.65 -11.83 9.19
N LYS A 136 11.13 -10.81 9.92
CA LYS A 136 10.61 -10.48 11.26
C LYS A 136 9.12 -10.13 11.24
N LEU A 137 8.65 -9.44 10.21
CA LEU A 137 7.25 -9.09 9.98
C LEU A 137 6.41 -10.36 9.80
N VAL A 138 6.84 -11.25 8.91
CA VAL A 138 6.16 -12.51 8.61
C VAL A 138 6.19 -13.45 9.81
N ASP A 139 7.33 -13.62 10.48
CA ASP A 139 7.47 -14.44 11.68
C ASP A 139 6.54 -13.93 12.79
N ARG A 140 6.42 -12.62 12.99
CA ARG A 140 5.47 -12.04 13.96
C ARG A 140 4.02 -12.39 13.63
N ILE A 141 3.65 -12.37 12.35
CA ILE A 141 2.31 -12.75 11.90
C ILE A 141 2.08 -14.26 12.09
N GLN A 142 3.12 -15.09 11.89
CA GLN A 142 3.04 -16.55 11.97
C GLN A 142 3.13 -17.12 13.40
N THR A 143 3.82 -16.44 14.32
CA THR A 143 4.06 -16.90 15.70
C THR A 143 2.86 -16.76 16.63
N GLN A 144 1.78 -16.10 16.20
CA GLN A 144 0.48 -16.22 16.87
C GLN A 144 0.08 -17.70 16.75
N ASN A 145 -0.08 -18.46 17.84
CA ASN A 145 -0.37 -19.92 17.92
C ASN A 145 -1.62 -20.36 17.13
N ILE A 146 -1.62 -20.13 15.83
CA ILE A 146 -2.76 -20.05 14.92
C ILE A 146 -2.27 -20.55 13.56
N ARG A 147 -3.20 -21.01 12.73
CA ARG A 147 -2.97 -21.61 11.41
C ARG A 147 -2.49 -20.61 10.33
N ASN A 148 -1.75 -19.56 10.67
CA ASN A 148 -1.25 -18.57 9.70
C ASN A 148 -0.08 -19.15 8.88
N TYR A 149 -0.06 -18.92 7.56
CA TYR A 149 1.01 -19.45 6.70
C TYR A 149 1.28 -18.64 5.42
N ILE A 150 2.47 -18.81 4.85
CA ILE A 150 2.84 -18.23 3.56
C ILE A 150 2.21 -19.09 2.45
N LYS A 151 1.32 -18.48 1.66
CA LYS A 151 0.67 -19.09 0.49
C LYS A 151 1.53 -19.03 -0.76
N LYS A 152 2.11 -17.85 -1.05
CA LYS A 152 2.89 -17.61 -2.27
C LYS A 152 3.95 -16.55 -2.03
N PRO A 153 5.24 -16.86 -2.24
CA PRO A 153 6.29 -15.86 -2.25
C PRO A 153 6.56 -15.36 -3.69
N ARG A 154 7.06 -14.14 -3.80
CA ARG A 154 7.72 -13.62 -4.99
C ARG A 154 9.12 -13.20 -4.60
N LEU A 155 10.13 -13.87 -5.15
CA LEU A 155 11.53 -13.57 -4.88
C LEU A 155 12.07 -12.71 -6.02
N ASP A 156 12.79 -11.64 -5.68
CA ASP A 156 13.50 -10.78 -6.63
C ASP A 156 15.01 -10.95 -6.47
N PHE A 157 15.72 -10.99 -7.61
CA PHE A 157 17.17 -11.15 -7.67
C PHE A 157 17.76 -10.10 -8.62
N ASP A 158 18.95 -9.58 -8.31
CA ASP A 158 19.57 -8.50 -9.10
C ASP A 158 20.17 -8.99 -10.42
N ARG A 159 20.58 -10.26 -10.54
CA ARG A 159 21.21 -10.80 -11.74
C ARG A 159 20.56 -12.09 -12.21
N LEU A 160 20.42 -12.24 -13.52
CA LEU A 160 19.99 -13.48 -14.17
C LEU A 160 20.89 -14.68 -13.85
N SER A 161 22.17 -14.47 -13.52
CA SER A 161 23.06 -15.53 -13.06
C SER A 161 22.64 -16.13 -11.71
N ASP A 162 21.96 -15.34 -10.88
CA ASP A 162 21.47 -15.77 -9.57
C ASP A 162 20.23 -16.67 -9.70
N PHE A 163 19.62 -16.74 -10.89
CA PHE A 163 18.42 -17.54 -11.18
C PHE A 163 18.69 -19.06 -11.21
N GLY A 164 19.87 -19.50 -11.67
CA GLY A 164 20.35 -20.90 -11.70
C GLY A 164 19.27 -22.01 -11.74
N LYS A 165 19.38 -23.00 -10.83
CA LYS A 165 18.35 -24.05 -10.59
C LYS A 165 17.14 -23.53 -9.79
N MET A 166 17.20 -22.32 -9.22
CA MET A 166 16.21 -21.80 -8.26
C MET A 166 14.88 -21.46 -8.93
N GLU A 167 14.89 -20.97 -10.16
CA GLU A 167 13.66 -20.66 -10.91
C GLU A 167 12.77 -21.91 -11.11
N LYS A 168 13.37 -23.07 -11.44
CA LYS A 168 12.64 -24.34 -11.61
C LYS A 168 11.97 -24.85 -10.34
N ASP A 169 12.51 -24.54 -9.17
CA ASP A 169 11.94 -24.95 -7.89
C ASP A 169 10.95 -23.91 -7.32
N THR A 170 11.12 -22.64 -7.68
CA THR A 170 10.24 -21.54 -7.25
C THR A 170 8.98 -21.45 -8.12
N ILE A 171 9.08 -21.71 -9.43
CA ILE A 171 7.93 -21.85 -10.34
C ILE A 171 7.03 -23.02 -9.89
N LYS A 172 7.60 -24.07 -9.30
CA LYS A 172 6.87 -25.21 -8.73
C LYS A 172 6.08 -24.88 -7.45
N MET A 173 6.20 -23.69 -6.88
CA MET A 173 5.29 -23.20 -5.82
C MET A 173 3.93 -22.80 -6.41
N HIS A 174 3.36 -23.70 -7.22
CA HIS A 174 2.00 -23.60 -7.72
C HIS A 174 1.01 -23.67 -6.56
N ALA A 175 -0.13 -23.00 -6.77
CA ALA A 175 -1.18 -22.81 -5.78
C ALA A 175 -1.56 -24.11 -5.04
N GLY A 176 -1.59 -24.06 -3.71
CA GLY A 176 -2.02 -25.16 -2.85
C GLY A 176 -0.96 -25.69 -1.89
N ASN A 177 0.32 -25.37 -2.09
CA ASN A 177 1.40 -25.77 -1.17
C ASN A 177 1.92 -24.59 -0.34
N CYS A 178 1.98 -24.77 0.98
CA CYS A 178 2.52 -23.78 1.91
C CYS A 178 4.03 -23.57 1.69
N ALA A 179 4.43 -22.36 1.30
CA ALA A 179 5.80 -22.07 0.91
C ALA A 179 6.80 -22.17 2.07
N SER A 180 6.39 -21.85 3.30
CA SER A 180 7.26 -21.94 4.48
C SER A 180 7.71 -23.38 4.81
N ARG A 181 7.03 -24.39 4.25
CA ARG A 181 7.38 -25.82 4.44
C ARG A 181 8.24 -26.37 3.30
N ASN A 182 8.53 -25.59 2.27
CA ASN A 182 9.30 -26.04 1.11
C ASN A 182 10.81 -25.77 1.29
N PRO A 183 11.69 -26.79 1.30
CA PRO A 183 13.14 -26.57 1.46
C PRO A 183 13.78 -25.69 0.37
N SER A 184 13.29 -25.77 -0.86
CA SER A 184 13.78 -24.92 -1.96
C SER A 184 13.40 -23.46 -1.77
N PHE A 185 12.25 -23.17 -1.12
CA PHE A 185 11.91 -21.80 -0.70
C PHE A 185 12.92 -21.25 0.29
N THR A 186 13.19 -21.99 1.37
CA THR A 186 14.14 -21.56 2.41
C THR A 186 15.52 -21.29 1.82
N LYS A 187 15.96 -22.13 0.87
CA LYS A 187 17.23 -21.94 0.18
C LYS A 187 17.20 -20.70 -0.72
N ALA A 188 16.18 -20.54 -1.57
CA ALA A 188 16.09 -19.41 -2.51
C ALA A 188 15.95 -18.06 -1.80
N ARG A 189 15.17 -18.00 -0.71
CA ARG A 189 15.00 -16.81 0.12
C ARG A 189 16.32 -16.26 0.65
N LYS A 190 17.30 -17.12 0.98
CA LYS A 190 18.64 -16.70 1.44
C LYS A 190 19.43 -15.89 0.41
N TYR A 191 19.17 -16.10 -0.88
CA TYR A 191 19.93 -15.47 -1.97
C TYR A 191 19.15 -14.35 -2.67
N ALA A 192 17.88 -14.13 -2.31
CA ALA A 192 17.07 -13.07 -2.90
C ALA A 192 17.51 -11.69 -2.40
N THR A 193 17.44 -10.67 -3.26
CA THR A 193 17.71 -9.27 -2.88
C THR A 193 16.51 -8.67 -2.14
N SER A 194 15.31 -8.99 -2.61
CA SER A 194 14.04 -8.60 -1.98
C SER A 194 12.99 -9.70 -2.17
N TRP A 195 11.92 -9.68 -1.38
CA TRP A 195 10.77 -10.55 -1.63
C TRP A 195 9.44 -9.92 -1.24
N ASP A 196 8.39 -10.28 -1.99
CA ASP A 196 6.99 -10.04 -1.65
C ASP A 196 6.36 -11.36 -1.19
N CYS A 197 5.28 -11.30 -0.41
CA CYS A 197 4.60 -12.49 0.05
C CYS A 197 3.09 -12.33 0.17
N ILE A 198 2.39 -13.40 -0.23
CA ILE A 198 0.97 -13.61 0.03
C ILE A 198 0.84 -14.62 1.16
N MET A 199 0.15 -14.23 2.21
CA MET A 199 -0.13 -15.02 3.41
C MET A 199 -1.61 -15.38 3.48
N GLY A 200 -1.91 -16.58 3.95
CA GLY A 200 -3.22 -16.93 4.50
C GLY A 200 -3.20 -16.66 5.99
N VAL A 201 -4.03 -15.74 6.47
CA VAL A 201 -4.12 -15.39 7.89
C VAL A 201 -5.53 -15.63 8.41
N PHE A 202 -5.64 -16.28 9.56
CA PHE A 202 -6.90 -16.55 10.27
C PHE A 202 -7.07 -15.58 11.43
N LYS A 203 -5.97 -15.05 11.96
CA LYS A 203 -5.98 -13.97 12.93
C LYS A 203 -4.80 -13.06 12.66
N LEU A 204 -5.05 -11.76 12.73
CA LEU A 204 -4.01 -10.77 12.57
C LEU A 204 -4.36 -9.61 13.51
N ASN A 205 -3.64 -9.51 14.62
CA ASN A 205 -3.80 -8.41 15.56
C ASN A 205 -3.82 -7.06 14.84
N GLY A 206 -4.80 -6.24 15.19
CA GLY A 206 -5.04 -4.97 14.53
C GLY A 206 -5.95 -5.08 13.32
N ILE A 207 -6.05 -6.22 12.61
CA ILE A 207 -6.90 -6.41 11.41
C ILE A 207 -8.13 -7.28 11.68
N ALA A 208 -7.99 -8.34 12.48
CA ALA A 208 -9.07 -9.20 12.95
C ALA A 208 -8.89 -9.43 14.46
N ASP A 209 -9.92 -9.07 15.24
CA ASP A 209 -9.88 -9.18 16.70
C ASP A 209 -9.99 -10.64 17.17
N ASP A 210 -10.78 -11.44 16.44
CA ASP A 210 -11.00 -12.87 16.67
C ASP A 210 -10.37 -13.75 15.58
N GLU A 211 -10.20 -15.04 15.87
CA GLU A 211 -9.84 -16.02 14.83
C GLU A 211 -11.03 -16.20 13.88
N LEU A 212 -10.76 -16.10 12.58
CA LEU A 212 -11.75 -16.26 11.52
C LEU A 212 -11.91 -17.73 11.15
N ASP A 213 -13.13 -18.14 10.79
CA ASP A 213 -13.40 -19.51 10.32
C ASP A 213 -12.81 -19.81 8.93
N SER A 214 -12.53 -18.75 8.16
CA SER A 214 -11.92 -18.81 6.85
C SER A 214 -10.72 -17.87 6.78
N GLU A 215 -9.69 -18.30 6.07
CA GLU A 215 -8.50 -17.49 5.88
C GLU A 215 -8.81 -16.24 5.04
N ILE A 216 -8.24 -15.11 5.44
CA ILE A 216 -8.10 -13.95 4.58
C ILE A 216 -6.75 -14.00 3.91
N THR A 217 -6.71 -13.53 2.66
CA THR A 217 -5.45 -13.41 1.92
C THR A 217 -4.85 -12.05 2.20
N PHE A 218 -3.59 -12.02 2.63
CA PHE A 218 -2.84 -10.81 2.95
C PHE A 218 -1.57 -10.74 2.12
N ASP A 219 -1.47 -9.75 1.22
CA ASP A 219 -0.31 -9.50 0.37
C ASP A 219 0.54 -8.38 0.97
N ILE A 220 1.84 -8.61 1.09
CA ILE A 220 2.84 -7.68 1.57
C ILE A 220 3.91 -7.54 0.50
N THR A 221 4.12 -6.32 0.03
CA THR A 221 5.17 -6.04 -0.97
C THR A 221 6.35 -5.29 -0.36
N LYS A 222 7.52 -5.40 -1.00
CA LYS A 222 8.75 -4.70 -0.62
C LYS A 222 8.63 -3.17 -0.63
N GLN A 223 7.64 -2.61 -1.32
CA GLN A 223 7.33 -1.17 -1.33
C GLN A 223 6.31 -0.78 -0.25
N SER A 224 6.10 -1.62 0.76
CA SER A 224 5.12 -1.37 1.84
C SER A 224 3.70 -1.16 1.32
N THR A 225 3.33 -1.90 0.27
CA THR A 225 1.93 -2.04 -0.15
C THR A 225 1.35 -3.26 0.54
N PHE A 226 0.21 -3.07 1.19
CA PHE A 226 -0.50 -4.14 1.90
C PHE A 226 -1.89 -4.29 1.30
N THR A 227 -2.31 -5.53 1.00
CA THR A 227 -3.65 -5.79 0.45
C THR A 227 -4.29 -6.98 1.13
N ALA A 228 -5.53 -6.81 1.58
CA ALA A 228 -6.34 -7.87 2.15
C ALA A 228 -7.50 -8.23 1.22
N SER A 229 -7.91 -9.51 1.22
CA SER A 229 -9.08 -9.96 0.46
C SER A 229 -10.40 -9.38 1.00
N ILE A 230 -10.43 -9.00 2.28
CA ILE A 230 -11.57 -8.40 2.97
C ILE A 230 -11.40 -6.89 3.16
N SER A 231 -12.51 -6.19 3.33
CA SER A 231 -12.51 -4.75 3.65
C SER A 231 -12.24 -4.55 5.14
N ILE A 232 -11.24 -3.74 5.47
CA ILE A 232 -10.80 -3.51 6.86
C ILE A 232 -11.00 -2.03 7.21
N GLU A 233 -11.34 -1.71 8.45
CA GLU A 233 -11.48 -0.29 8.84
C GLU A 233 -10.11 0.41 8.90
N PRO A 234 -10.01 1.71 8.57
CA PRO A 234 -8.73 2.43 8.65
C PRO A 234 -8.04 2.36 10.02
N LYS A 235 -8.79 2.38 11.12
CA LYS A 235 -8.25 2.26 12.48
C LYS A 235 -7.47 0.94 12.70
N HIS A 236 -7.94 -0.13 12.06
CA HIS A 236 -7.36 -1.46 12.15
C HIS A 236 -6.04 -1.54 11.39
N TRP A 237 -6.02 -0.96 10.18
CA TRP A 237 -4.78 -0.75 9.43
C TRP A 237 -3.76 0.10 10.18
N ASN A 238 -4.16 1.22 10.76
CA ASN A 238 -3.29 2.07 11.58
C ASN A 238 -2.64 1.26 12.70
N ARG A 239 -3.45 0.51 13.46
CA ARG A 239 -2.97 -0.35 14.53
C ARG A 239 -1.99 -1.41 14.02
N PHE A 240 -2.31 -2.10 12.92
CA PHE A 240 -1.39 -3.06 12.30
C PHE A 240 -0.06 -2.41 11.89
N ILE A 241 -0.08 -1.24 11.26
CA ILE A 241 1.16 -0.54 10.86
C ILE A 241 1.98 -0.14 12.10
N LEU A 242 1.34 0.33 13.16
CA LEU A 242 2.02 0.69 14.41
C LEU A 242 2.56 -0.53 15.17
N GLU A 243 1.83 -1.64 15.20
CA GLU A 243 2.26 -2.85 15.90
C GLU A 243 3.29 -3.65 15.10
N THR A 244 3.23 -3.60 13.76
CA THR A 244 3.96 -4.51 12.89
C THR A 244 5.06 -3.82 12.09
N CYS A 245 4.87 -2.55 11.73
CA CYS A 245 5.82 -1.77 10.94
C CYS A 245 6.58 -0.70 11.74
N LYS A 246 6.28 -0.49 13.02
CA LYS A 246 7.08 0.40 13.88
C LYS A 246 8.53 -0.09 13.95
N GLY A 247 9.48 0.74 13.51
CA GLY A 247 10.90 0.40 13.40
C GLY A 247 11.29 -0.41 12.15
N ILE A 248 10.33 -0.86 11.32
CA ILE A 248 10.64 -1.35 9.95
C ILE A 248 11.12 -0.18 9.05
N VAL A 249 10.90 1.04 9.51
CA VAL A 249 11.36 2.28 8.92
C VAL A 249 12.66 2.69 9.61
N TYR A 250 13.74 2.87 8.83
CA TYR A 250 15.19 2.89 9.17
C TYR A 250 15.85 1.53 9.12
#